data_AF-A0AAU9L6E1-F1
#
_entry.id   AF-A0AAU9L6E1-F1
#
_cell.length_a   1.000
_cell.length_b   1.000
_cell.length_c   1.000
_cell.angle_alpha   90.00
_cell.angle_beta   90.00
_cell.angle_gamma   90.00
#
_symmetry.space_group_name_H-M   'P 1'
#
loop_
_entity.id
_entity.type
_entity.pdbx_description
1 polymer ?
#
loop_
_entity_poly.entity_id
_entity_poly.type
_entity_poly.pdbx_seq_one_letter_code
_entity_poly.pdbx_strand_id
1 'polypeptide(L)'
;MDDVQSIPHAKRSRDEASKILGEKMLQGWVLLGASCPVGDCYTPLMRNHKAQMFCVRCDQYVVTAEDAKKQHMEKEAEERAFVEKEKTEAEDQLEEERRRHIEQQFRLEEQAKQARDMQELNRTTLQYSDALQGAAKRKIDNMVSQSTSDGDVNTVRRQTLAALYQKMEALTDSLSPTDHGERLLSVAKAVREIAEAAQLLKN
;
A
#
# COMPACT_ATOMS: atom_id res chain seq x y z
N MET A 1 12.96 52.99 -33.12
CA MET A 1 11.71 53.62 -33.61
C MET A 1 10.89 52.45 -34.08
N ASP A 2 10.25 51.79 -33.12
CA ASP A 2 9.71 50.45 -33.30
C ASP A 2 8.26 50.58 -33.75
N ASP A 3 8.05 50.34 -35.05
CA ASP A 3 6.76 50.22 -35.70
C ASP A 3 6.00 49.01 -35.13
N VAL A 4 5.20 49.24 -34.09
CA VAL A 4 4.18 48.29 -33.64
C VAL A 4 3.05 48.30 -34.68
N GLN A 5 3.14 47.38 -35.63
CA GLN A 5 2.10 47.10 -36.63
C GLN A 5 0.77 46.81 -35.92
N SER A 6 -0.14 47.79 -35.93
CA SER A 6 -1.49 47.63 -35.39
C SER A 6 -2.32 46.73 -36.29
N ILE A 7 -2.76 45.59 -35.77
CA ILE A 7 -3.76 44.73 -36.41
C ILE A 7 -5.04 45.57 -36.63
N PRO A 8 -5.58 45.65 -37.86
CA PRO A 8 -6.78 46.44 -38.13
C PRO A 8 -8.01 45.76 -37.50
N HIS A 9 -8.30 46.10 -36.26
CA HIS A 9 -9.56 45.71 -35.62
C HIS A 9 -10.71 46.54 -36.19
N ALA A 10 -11.77 45.87 -36.65
CA ALA A 10 -12.99 46.51 -37.10
C ALA A 10 -13.59 47.33 -35.96
N LYS A 11 -13.61 48.67 -36.12
CA LYS A 11 -14.16 49.60 -35.14
C LYS A 11 -15.64 49.82 -35.43
N ARG A 12 -16.47 49.81 -34.38
CA ARG A 12 -17.88 50.22 -34.47
C ARG A 12 -18.01 51.69 -34.88
N SER A 13 -19.18 52.04 -35.44
CA SER A 13 -19.51 53.44 -35.73
C SER A 13 -19.61 54.25 -34.43
N ARG A 14 -19.45 55.58 -34.51
CA ARG A 14 -19.56 56.45 -33.32
C ARG A 14 -20.96 56.39 -32.70
N ASP A 15 -21.99 56.30 -33.53
CA ASP A 15 -23.38 56.26 -33.07
C ASP A 15 -23.70 54.96 -32.34
N GLU A 16 -23.23 53.84 -32.89
CA GLU A 16 -23.36 52.53 -32.26
C GLU A 16 -22.58 52.46 -30.94
N ALA A 17 -21.35 52.99 -30.92
CA ALA A 17 -20.57 53.08 -29.70
C ALA A 17 -21.29 53.92 -28.62
N SER A 18 -21.93 55.02 -29.02
CA SER A 18 -22.67 55.90 -28.09
C SER A 18 -23.90 55.21 -27.51
N LYS A 19 -24.61 54.42 -28.33
CA LYS A 19 -25.75 53.60 -27.87
C LYS A 19 -25.29 52.57 -26.83
N ILE A 20 -24.25 51.80 -27.15
CA ILE A 20 -23.73 50.75 -26.25
C ILE A 20 -23.14 51.36 -24.97
N LEU A 21 -22.46 52.52 -25.06
CA LEU A 21 -21.99 53.24 -23.87
C LEU A 21 -23.15 53.54 -22.91
N GLY A 22 -24.28 54.05 -23.43
CA GLY A 22 -25.48 54.29 -22.63
C GLY A 22 -26.03 53.01 -22.01
N GLU A 23 -26.15 51.94 -22.78
CA GLU A 23 -26.61 50.63 -22.29
C GLU A 23 -25.72 50.08 -21.17
N LYS A 24 -24.39 50.21 -21.31
CA LYS A 24 -23.42 49.77 -20.31
C LYS A 24 -23.48 50.61 -19.04
N MET A 25 -23.67 51.93 -19.14
CA MET A 25 -23.88 52.78 -17.95
C MET A 25 -25.13 52.38 -17.18
N LEU A 26 -26.23 52.07 -17.88
CA LEU A 26 -27.46 51.54 -17.26
C LEU A 26 -27.23 50.17 -16.58
N GLN A 27 -26.29 49.38 -17.09
CA GLN A 27 -25.82 48.13 -16.46
C GLN A 27 -24.85 48.36 -15.29
N GLY A 28 -24.61 49.61 -14.87
CA GLY A 28 -23.72 49.95 -13.75
C GLY A 28 -22.24 50.07 -14.12
N TRP A 29 -21.90 50.15 -15.41
CA TRP A 29 -20.52 50.39 -15.83
C TRP A 29 -20.14 51.85 -15.64
N VAL A 30 -18.89 52.09 -15.26
CA VAL A 30 -18.36 53.44 -14.98
C VAL A 30 -17.52 53.92 -16.14
N LEU A 31 -17.82 55.10 -16.68
CA LEU A 31 -16.98 55.74 -17.68
C LEU A 31 -15.73 56.33 -17.00
N LEU A 32 -14.55 56.03 -17.55
CA LEU A 32 -13.27 56.48 -17.04
C LEU A 32 -12.79 57.73 -17.78
N GLY A 33 -11.99 58.57 -17.12
CA GLY A 33 -11.30 59.71 -17.73
C GLY A 33 -10.13 59.34 -18.64
N ALA A 34 -9.95 58.04 -18.94
CA ALA A 34 -8.92 57.52 -19.84
C ALA A 34 -9.52 57.18 -21.21
N SER A 35 -8.78 57.46 -22.28
CA SER A 35 -9.19 57.15 -23.64
C SER A 35 -8.52 55.87 -24.15
N CYS A 36 -9.15 55.23 -25.13
CA CYS A 36 -8.61 54.03 -25.75
C CYS A 36 -7.24 54.30 -26.41
N PRO A 37 -6.20 53.47 -26.14
CA PRO A 37 -4.86 53.66 -26.69
C PRO A 37 -4.73 53.29 -28.17
N VAL A 38 -5.76 52.67 -28.76
CA VAL A 38 -5.78 52.34 -30.19
C VAL A 38 -5.86 53.64 -31.00
N GLY A 39 -4.91 53.82 -31.92
CA GLY A 39 -4.87 54.98 -32.82
C GLY A 39 -6.23 55.23 -33.50
N ASP A 40 -6.63 56.49 -33.63
CA ASP A 40 -7.90 56.94 -34.21
C ASP A 40 -9.20 56.51 -33.51
N CYS A 41 -9.13 55.85 -32.34
CA CYS A 41 -10.32 55.49 -31.57
C CYS A 41 -10.78 56.61 -30.64
N TYR A 42 -9.88 57.08 -29.77
CA TYR A 42 -10.09 58.13 -28.74
C TYR A 42 -11.39 58.01 -27.92
N THR A 43 -11.98 56.82 -27.87
CA THR A 43 -13.24 56.56 -27.16
C THR A 43 -12.93 56.39 -25.68
N PRO A 44 -13.73 56.99 -24.76
CA PRO A 44 -13.52 56.80 -23.34
C PRO A 44 -13.66 55.33 -22.95
N LEU A 45 -12.79 54.86 -22.07
CA LEU A 45 -12.84 53.51 -21.53
C LEU A 45 -13.93 53.39 -20.48
N MET A 46 -14.52 52.22 -20.37
CA MET A 46 -15.46 51.89 -19.29
C MET A 46 -14.87 50.83 -18.37
N ARG A 47 -15.26 50.86 -17.10
CA ARG A 47 -14.90 49.88 -16.08
C ARG A 47 -16.13 49.10 -15.64
N ASN A 48 -16.00 47.77 -15.56
CA ASN A 48 -17.03 46.90 -15.00
C ASN A 48 -16.84 46.67 -13.49
N HIS A 49 -17.75 45.90 -12.87
CA HIS A 49 -17.65 45.54 -11.44
C HIS A 49 -16.40 44.73 -11.06
N LYS A 50 -15.76 44.07 -12.04
CA LYS A 50 -14.50 43.33 -11.86
C LYS A 50 -13.26 44.23 -12.07
N ALA A 51 -13.45 45.54 -12.11
CA ALA A 51 -12.42 46.56 -12.36
C ALA A 51 -11.72 46.48 -13.74
N GLN A 52 -12.25 45.69 -14.68
CA GLN A 52 -11.67 45.53 -16.01
C GLN A 52 -12.02 46.73 -16.89
N MET A 53 -11.03 47.26 -17.61
CA MET A 53 -11.23 48.37 -18.55
C MET A 53 -11.60 47.86 -19.95
N PHE A 54 -12.55 48.51 -20.60
CA PHE A 54 -13.11 48.08 -21.88
C PHE A 54 -13.37 49.26 -22.81
N CYS A 55 -13.01 49.11 -24.08
CA CYS A 55 -13.34 50.05 -25.14
C CYS A 55 -14.54 49.55 -25.93
N VAL A 56 -15.65 50.28 -25.86
CA VAL A 56 -16.90 49.92 -26.57
C VAL A 56 -16.76 50.00 -28.09
N ARG A 57 -15.95 50.95 -28.60
CA ARG A 57 -15.78 51.16 -30.04
C ARG A 57 -14.89 50.11 -30.70
N CYS A 58 -13.82 49.69 -30.02
CA CYS A 58 -12.93 48.61 -30.49
C CYS A 58 -13.46 47.23 -30.11
N ASP A 59 -14.42 47.15 -29.17
CA ASP A 59 -14.90 45.90 -28.58
C ASP A 59 -13.79 45.08 -27.91
N GLN A 60 -12.84 45.77 -27.26
CA GLN A 60 -11.65 45.16 -26.67
C GLN A 60 -11.45 45.58 -25.22
N TYR A 61 -10.98 44.64 -24.40
CA TYR A 61 -10.48 44.95 -23.06
C TYR A 61 -9.10 45.59 -23.15
N VAL A 62 -8.89 46.64 -22.37
CA VAL A 62 -7.61 47.32 -22.25
C VAL A 62 -7.00 46.88 -20.94
N VAL A 63 -5.82 46.26 -21.01
CA VAL A 63 -5.04 45.88 -19.85
C VAL A 63 -3.94 46.92 -19.68
N THR A 64 -3.81 47.51 -18.50
CA THR A 64 -2.71 48.44 -18.23
C THR A 64 -1.40 47.65 -18.09
N ALA A 65 -0.26 48.31 -18.30
CA ALA A 65 1.05 47.68 -18.11
C ALA A 65 1.22 47.15 -16.68
N GLU A 66 0.59 47.78 -15.69
CA GLU A 66 0.60 47.35 -14.29
C GLU A 66 -0.24 46.10 -14.07
N ASP A 67 -1.46 46.06 -14.62
CA ASP A 67 -2.34 44.89 -14.53
C ASP A 67 -1.75 43.67 -15.26
N ALA A 68 -1.10 43.89 -16.40
CA ALA A 68 -0.42 42.82 -17.13
C ALA A 68 0.74 42.23 -16.33
N LYS A 69 1.55 43.09 -15.69
CA LYS A 69 2.63 42.64 -14.79
C LYS A 69 2.07 41.88 -13.59
N LYS A 70 0.99 42.37 -12.98
CA LYS A 70 0.35 41.71 -11.85
C LYS A 70 -0.15 40.31 -12.22
N GLN A 71 -0.84 40.17 -13.35
CA GLN A 71 -1.30 38.87 -13.85
C GLN A 71 -0.14 37.92 -14.16
N HIS A 72 0.97 38.43 -14.71
CA HIS A 72 2.15 37.62 -14.95
C HIS A 72 2.78 37.13 -13.64
N MET A 73 2.96 38.02 -12.67
CA MET A 73 3.51 37.66 -11.35
C MET A 73 2.62 36.66 -10.62
N GLU A 74 1.29 36.83 -10.68
CA GLU A 74 0.32 35.90 -10.10
C GLU A 74 0.42 34.52 -10.74
N LYS A 75 0.47 34.44 -12.08
CA LYS A 75 0.65 33.17 -12.79
C LYS A 75 1.98 32.51 -12.48
N GLU A 76 3.07 33.28 -12.47
CA GLU A 76 4.40 32.76 -12.10
C GLU A 76 4.44 32.29 -10.65
N ALA A 77 3.72 32.94 -9.74
CA ALA A 77 3.62 32.50 -8.34
C ALA A 77 2.80 31.21 -8.23
N GLU A 78 1.68 31.11 -8.95
CA GLU A 78 0.84 29.91 -8.99
C GLU A 78 1.60 28.71 -9.60
N GLU A 79 2.31 28.92 -10.71
CA GLU A 79 3.13 27.89 -11.34
C GLU A 79 4.27 27.44 -10.41
N ARG A 80 4.94 28.37 -9.74
CA ARG A 80 5.96 28.04 -8.74
C ARG A 80 5.39 27.24 -7.57
N ALA A 81 4.22 27.62 -7.06
CA ALA A 81 3.56 26.90 -5.98
C ALA A 81 3.12 25.49 -6.41
N PHE A 82 2.67 25.32 -7.65
CA PHE A 82 2.34 24.01 -8.22
C PHE A 82 3.57 23.10 -8.28
N VAL A 83 4.68 23.60 -8.84
CA VAL A 83 5.94 22.85 -8.95
C VAL A 83 6.50 22.49 -7.57
N GLU A 84 6.44 23.41 -6.60
CA GLU A 84 6.88 23.15 -5.23
C GLU A 84 6.04 22.03 -4.58
N LYS A 85 4.72 22.08 -4.74
CA LYS A 85 3.82 21.04 -4.23
C LYS A 85 4.10 19.67 -4.86
N GLU A 86 4.23 19.60 -6.19
CA GLU A 86 4.56 18.36 -6.90
C GLU A 86 5.89 17.76 -6.41
N LYS A 87 6.90 18.62 -6.20
CA LYS A 87 8.19 18.20 -5.66
C LYS A 87 8.06 17.63 -4.25
N THR A 88 7.31 18.30 -3.36
CA THR A 88 7.09 17.80 -1.99
C THR A 88 6.36 16.45 -1.98
N GLU A 89 5.35 16.28 -2.83
CA GLU A 89 4.62 15.02 -2.94
C GLU A 89 5.52 13.89 -3.46
N ALA A 90 6.42 14.17 -4.40
CA ALA A 90 7.41 13.21 -4.87
C ALA A 90 8.46 12.83 -3.81
N GLU A 91 8.91 13.80 -3.01
CA GLU A 91 9.82 13.56 -1.88
C GLU A 91 9.16 12.69 -0.81
N ASP A 92 7.91 12.96 -0.46
CA ASP A 92 7.13 12.17 0.51
C ASP A 92 6.93 10.72 0.02
N GLN A 93 6.61 10.53 -1.26
CA GLN A 93 6.48 9.19 -1.86
C GLN A 93 7.79 8.41 -1.78
N LEU A 94 8.92 9.04 -2.09
CA LEU A 94 10.23 8.41 -1.99
C LEU A 94 10.59 8.05 -0.55
N GLU A 95 10.21 8.90 0.42
CA GLU A 95 10.41 8.60 1.84
C GLU A 95 9.53 7.42 2.29
N GLU A 96 8.28 7.35 1.84
CA GLU A 96 7.40 6.23 2.14
C GLU A 96 7.91 4.91 1.55
N GLU A 97 8.37 4.91 0.30
CA GLU A 97 8.99 3.74 -0.33
C GLU A 97 10.23 3.27 0.44
N ARG A 98 11.08 4.22 0.88
CA ARG A 98 12.24 3.92 1.72
C ARG A 98 11.83 3.25 3.04
N ARG A 99 10.78 3.76 3.70
CA ARG A 99 10.25 3.18 4.95
C ARG A 99 9.76 1.75 4.73
N ARG A 100 8.99 1.51 3.66
CA ARG A 100 8.50 0.17 3.28
C ARG A 100 9.65 -0.79 3.01
N HIS A 101 10.70 -0.34 2.31
CA HIS A 101 11.88 -1.16 2.03
C HIS A 101 12.62 -1.55 3.31
N ILE A 102 12.82 -0.61 4.24
CA ILE A 102 13.46 -0.89 5.54
C ILE A 102 12.64 -1.92 6.34
N GLU A 103 11.32 -1.75 6.41
CA GLU A 103 10.44 -2.70 7.10
C GLU A 103 10.52 -4.10 6.47
N GLN A 104 10.48 -4.18 5.14
CA GLN A 104 10.58 -5.45 4.43
C GLN A 104 11.94 -6.14 4.68
N GLN A 105 13.04 -5.38 4.69
CA GLN A 105 14.36 -5.93 5.04
C GLN A 105 14.38 -6.50 6.45
N PHE A 106 13.87 -5.77 7.43
CA PHE A 106 13.83 -6.23 8.81
C PHE A 106 13.02 -7.53 8.95
N ARG A 107 11.85 -7.60 8.28
CA ARG A 107 11.01 -8.80 8.28
C ARG A 107 11.73 -10.02 7.69
N LEU A 108 12.45 -9.84 6.59
CA LEU A 108 13.23 -10.92 5.96
C LEU A 108 14.40 -11.36 6.83
N GLU A 109 15.09 -10.41 7.48
CA GLU A 109 16.19 -10.72 8.40
C GLU A 109 15.70 -11.49 9.62
N GLU A 110 14.54 -11.13 10.17
CA GLU A 110 13.90 -11.83 11.27
C GLU A 110 13.50 -13.25 10.88
N GLN A 111 12.88 -13.44 9.72
CA GLN A 111 12.57 -14.78 9.18
C GLN A 111 13.84 -15.61 8.97
N ALA A 112 14.91 -15.02 8.43
CA ALA A 112 16.18 -15.70 8.25
C ALA A 112 16.82 -16.10 9.58
N LYS A 113 16.71 -15.25 10.61
CA LYS A 113 17.15 -15.57 11.97
C LYS A 113 16.35 -16.73 12.56
N GLN A 114 15.01 -16.68 12.49
CA GLN A 114 14.15 -17.77 12.96
C GLN A 114 14.45 -19.09 12.23
N ALA A 115 14.69 -19.05 10.92
CA ALA A 115 15.07 -20.22 10.15
C ALA A 115 16.43 -20.80 10.58
N ARG A 116 17.42 -19.95 10.86
CA ARG A 116 18.72 -20.38 11.42
C ARG A 116 18.56 -21.03 12.78
N ASP A 117 17.81 -20.40 13.68
CA ASP A 117 17.56 -20.92 15.03
C ASP A 117 16.84 -22.29 14.98
N MET A 118 15.88 -22.44 14.06
CA MET A 118 15.18 -23.72 13.81
C MET A 118 16.12 -24.80 13.26
N GLN A 119 17.01 -24.47 12.33
CA GLN A 119 18.00 -25.41 11.81
C GLN A 119 18.97 -25.86 12.91
N GLU A 120 19.41 -24.95 13.79
CA GLU A 120 20.28 -25.28 14.91
C GLU A 120 19.59 -26.22 15.91
N LEU A 121 18.32 -25.96 16.22
CA LEU A 121 17.53 -26.84 17.09
C LEU A 121 17.37 -28.24 16.47
N ASN A 122 17.03 -28.33 15.18
CA ASN A 122 16.95 -29.60 14.46
C ASN A 122 18.30 -30.35 14.46
N ARG A 123 19.41 -29.65 14.23
CA ARG A 123 20.76 -30.24 14.28
C ARG A 123 21.07 -30.80 15.66
N THR A 124 20.72 -30.07 16.71
CA THR A 124 20.95 -30.48 18.11
C THR A 124 20.08 -31.68 18.48
N THR A 125 18.82 -31.71 18.04
CA THR A 125 17.92 -32.85 18.21
C THR A 125 18.44 -34.10 17.50
N LEU A 126 18.91 -33.97 16.25
CA LEU A 126 19.52 -35.09 15.50
C LEU A 126 20.78 -35.62 16.21
N GLN A 127 21.65 -34.73 16.68
CA GLN A 127 22.83 -35.12 17.46
C GLN A 127 22.47 -35.85 18.76
N TYR A 128 21.43 -35.39 19.47
CA TYR A 128 20.93 -36.05 20.68
C TYR A 128 20.33 -37.43 20.36
N SER A 129 19.55 -37.56 19.27
CA SER A 129 19.00 -38.85 18.85
C SER A 129 20.09 -39.84 18.43
N ASP A 130 21.13 -39.40 17.73
CA ASP A 130 22.28 -40.25 17.34
C ASP A 130 23.10 -40.66 18.56
N ALA A 131 23.28 -39.78 19.54
CA ALA A 131 23.95 -40.10 20.80
C ALA A 131 23.17 -41.13 21.62
N LEU A 132 21.84 -41.01 21.69
CA LEU A 132 20.97 -42.00 22.33
C LEU A 132 20.97 -43.34 21.59
N GLN A 133 20.89 -43.34 20.25
CA GLN A 133 20.97 -44.56 19.45
C GLN A 133 22.34 -45.23 19.53
N GLY A 134 23.44 -44.46 19.55
CA GLY A 134 24.80 -44.97 19.76
C GLY A 134 25.06 -45.49 21.17
N ALA A 135 24.38 -44.96 22.19
CA ALA A 135 24.37 -45.50 23.55
C ALA A 135 23.51 -46.78 23.65
N ALA A 136 22.38 -46.84 22.95
CA ALA A 136 21.52 -48.02 22.87
C ALA A 136 22.21 -49.18 22.12
N LYS A 137 22.89 -48.91 21.00
CA LYS A 137 23.67 -49.92 20.25
C LYS A 137 24.79 -50.53 21.10
N ARG A 138 25.53 -49.71 21.87
CA ARG A 138 26.56 -50.18 22.82
C ARG A 138 25.99 -51.01 23.98
N LYS A 139 24.74 -50.76 24.40
CA LYS A 139 24.04 -51.60 25.39
C LYS A 139 23.52 -52.91 24.80
N ILE A 140 23.06 -52.91 23.54
CA ILE A 140 22.55 -54.11 22.86
C ILE A 140 23.68 -55.09 22.56
N ASP A 141 24.84 -54.64 22.05
CA ASP A 141 26.02 -55.50 21.84
C ASP A 141 26.55 -56.11 23.16
N ASN A 142 26.38 -55.40 24.29
CA ASN A 142 26.77 -55.90 25.62
C ASN A 142 25.70 -56.80 26.27
N MET A 143 24.46 -56.83 25.75
CA MET A 143 23.35 -57.64 26.29
C MET A 143 23.14 -58.95 25.50
N VAL A 144 23.81 -59.11 24.34
CA VAL A 144 23.84 -60.35 23.53
C VAL A 144 24.82 -61.40 24.08
N SER A 145 25.30 -61.24 25.32
CA SER A 145 26.15 -62.25 25.98
C SER A 145 25.50 -62.91 27.21
N GLN A 146 24.26 -62.60 27.57
CA GLN A 146 23.67 -63.25 28.74
C GLN A 146 22.15 -63.42 28.69
N SER A 147 21.80 -64.68 28.96
CA SER A 147 20.55 -65.19 29.55
C SER A 147 19.35 -65.49 28.64
N THR A 148 19.07 -66.78 28.66
CA THR A 148 17.85 -67.52 28.35
C THR A 148 16.68 -67.22 29.29
N SER A 149 15.47 -67.37 28.75
CA SER A 149 14.22 -67.80 29.41
C SER A 149 13.40 -66.76 30.19
N ASP A 150 12.11 -66.72 29.84
CA ASP A 150 10.96 -66.01 30.46
C ASP A 150 10.95 -64.47 30.53
N GLY A 151 12.09 -63.80 30.42
CA GLY A 151 12.16 -62.34 30.31
C GLY A 151 11.62 -61.78 28.98
N ASP A 152 11.58 -62.60 27.93
CA ASP A 152 11.29 -62.17 26.57
C ASP A 152 9.83 -61.74 26.37
N VAL A 153 8.85 -62.43 26.94
CA VAL A 153 7.43 -62.10 26.71
C VAL A 153 7.05 -60.76 27.33
N ASN A 154 7.52 -60.48 28.55
CA ASN A 154 7.29 -59.19 29.21
C ASN A 154 8.13 -58.06 28.57
N THR A 155 9.31 -58.37 28.04
CA THR A 155 10.15 -57.41 27.32
C THR A 155 9.54 -57.04 25.98
N VAL A 156 9.09 -58.03 25.21
CA VAL A 156 8.35 -57.83 23.97
C VAL A 156 7.05 -57.07 24.24
N ARG A 157 6.31 -57.40 25.31
CA ARG A 157 5.11 -56.65 25.72
C ARG A 157 5.43 -55.18 26.00
N ARG A 158 6.48 -54.89 26.78
CA ARG A 158 6.88 -53.50 27.09
C ARG A 158 7.37 -52.74 25.86
N GLN A 159 8.14 -53.39 24.98
CA GLN A 159 8.61 -52.81 23.72
C GLN A 159 7.45 -52.52 22.76
N THR A 160 6.48 -53.44 22.67
CA THR A 160 5.27 -53.25 21.85
C THR A 160 4.44 -52.09 22.39
N LEU A 161 4.28 -51.99 23.71
CA LEU A 161 3.52 -50.93 24.36
C LEU A 161 4.21 -49.56 24.19
N ALA A 162 5.54 -49.51 24.31
CA ALA A 162 6.32 -48.30 24.04
C ALA A 162 6.22 -47.87 22.57
N ALA A 163 6.33 -48.82 21.63
CA ALA A 163 6.17 -48.53 20.20
C ALA A 163 4.74 -48.07 19.85
N LEU A 164 3.73 -48.61 20.52
CA LEU A 164 2.34 -48.17 20.36
C LEU A 164 2.14 -46.74 20.87
N TYR A 165 2.66 -46.40 22.05
CA TYR A 165 2.59 -45.02 22.56
C TYR A 165 3.34 -44.05 21.65
N GLN A 166 4.52 -44.41 21.18
CA GLN A 166 5.32 -43.57 20.29
C GLN A 166 4.63 -43.36 18.94
N LYS A 167 3.92 -44.38 18.43
CA LYS A 167 3.08 -44.24 17.21
C LYS A 167 1.82 -43.41 17.46
N MET A 168 1.19 -43.54 18.63
CA MET A 168 0.04 -42.71 19.01
C MET A 168 0.45 -41.23 19.17
N GLU A 169 1.61 -40.98 19.76
CA GLU A 169 2.19 -39.64 19.91
C GLU A 169 2.54 -39.05 18.54
N ALA A 170 3.22 -39.80 17.66
CA ALA A 170 3.48 -39.37 16.29
C ALA A 170 2.20 -39.13 15.47
N LEU A 171 1.15 -39.94 15.67
CA LEU A 171 -0.17 -39.70 15.07
C LEU A 171 -0.83 -38.45 15.65
N THR A 172 -0.66 -38.18 16.95
CA THR A 172 -1.17 -36.99 17.65
C THR A 172 -0.44 -35.72 17.23
N ASP A 173 0.88 -35.78 17.01
CA ASP A 173 1.69 -34.67 16.52
C ASP A 173 1.49 -34.42 15.03
N SER A 174 1.18 -35.47 14.24
CA SER A 174 0.77 -35.34 12.84
C SER A 174 -0.63 -34.71 12.68
N LEU A 175 -1.34 -34.48 13.79
CA LEU A 175 -2.60 -33.74 13.85
C LEU A 175 -2.33 -32.28 14.27
N SER A 176 -1.65 -31.54 13.39
CA SER A 176 -1.53 -30.08 13.42
C SER A 176 -2.88 -29.42 13.00
N PRO A 177 -3.23 -28.19 13.45
CA PRO A 177 -4.60 -27.71 13.68
C PRO A 177 -5.41 -27.33 12.44
N THR A 178 -5.11 -27.90 11.28
CA THR A 178 -5.81 -27.68 10.01
C THR A 178 -6.37 -29.00 9.45
N ASP A 179 -7.36 -29.55 10.16
CA ASP A 179 -8.50 -30.38 9.65
C ASP A 179 -9.11 -31.18 10.81
N HIS A 180 -9.70 -30.47 11.77
CA HIS A 180 -10.17 -31.07 13.01
C HIS A 180 -11.54 -31.78 12.88
N GLY A 181 -12.37 -31.42 11.88
CA GLY A 181 -13.75 -31.92 11.78
C GLY A 181 -13.87 -33.40 11.40
N GLU A 182 -13.31 -33.80 10.25
CA GLU A 182 -13.51 -35.13 9.68
C GLU A 182 -12.70 -36.23 10.39
N ARG A 183 -11.53 -35.88 10.91
CA ARG A 183 -10.68 -36.80 11.66
C ARG A 183 -11.21 -37.06 13.08
N LEU A 184 -11.76 -36.06 13.77
CA LEU A 184 -12.44 -36.28 15.06
C LEU A 184 -13.66 -37.20 14.92
N LEU A 185 -14.44 -37.04 13.84
CA LEU A 185 -15.55 -37.94 13.52
C LEU A 185 -15.08 -39.38 13.28
N SER A 186 -13.97 -39.54 12.55
CA SER A 186 -13.39 -40.86 12.26
C SER A 186 -12.85 -41.54 13.51
N VAL A 187 -12.15 -40.80 14.38
CA VAL A 187 -11.65 -41.31 15.67
C VAL A 187 -12.80 -41.66 16.62
N ALA A 188 -13.82 -40.81 16.73
CA ALA A 188 -14.99 -41.10 17.57
C ALA A 188 -15.80 -42.32 17.07
N LYS A 189 -15.79 -42.58 15.76
CA LYS A 189 -16.41 -43.77 15.18
C LYS A 189 -15.61 -45.04 15.49
N ALA A 190 -14.29 -44.99 15.31
CA ALA A 190 -13.40 -46.10 15.65
C ALA A 190 -13.45 -46.46 17.15
N VAL A 191 -13.52 -45.46 18.04
CA VAL A 191 -13.63 -45.70 19.49
C VAL A 191 -14.97 -46.38 19.85
N ARG A 192 -16.08 -46.03 19.19
CA ARG A 192 -17.37 -46.73 19.37
C ARG A 192 -17.31 -48.18 18.90
N GLU A 193 -16.75 -48.43 17.73
CA GLU A 193 -16.64 -49.79 17.18
C GLU A 193 -15.77 -50.69 18.07
N ILE A 194 -14.69 -50.14 18.65
CA ILE A 194 -13.84 -50.87 19.61
C ILE A 194 -14.60 -51.13 20.93
N ALA A 195 -15.39 -50.17 21.41
CA ALA A 195 -16.20 -50.34 22.62
C ALA A 195 -17.30 -51.40 22.43
N GLU A 196 -17.96 -51.43 21.27
CA GLU A 196 -18.94 -52.45 20.90
C GLU A 196 -18.28 -53.84 20.79
N ALA A 197 -17.14 -53.94 20.12
CA ALA A 197 -16.37 -55.18 20.05
C ALA A 197 -15.93 -55.66 21.45
N ALA A 198 -15.53 -54.75 22.34
CA ALA A 198 -15.18 -55.08 23.71
C ALA A 198 -16.38 -55.53 24.56
N GLN A 199 -17.59 -55.03 24.27
CA GLN A 199 -18.83 -55.48 24.91
C GLN A 199 -19.25 -56.87 24.42
N LEU A 200 -19.06 -57.18 23.13
CA LEU A 200 -19.32 -58.51 22.56
C LEU A 200 -18.37 -59.58 23.13
N LEU A 201 -17.16 -59.20 23.50
CA LEU A 201 -16.19 -60.09 24.17
C LEU A 201 -16.48 -60.29 25.67
N LYS A 202 -17.46 -59.57 26.24
CA LYS A 202 -17.80 -59.59 27.66
C LYS A 202 -19.04 -60.44 27.99
N ASN A 203 -19.69 -61.01 26.97
CA ASN A 203 -20.71 -62.06 27.06
C ASN A 203 -20.14 -63.38 26.53
#